data_AF-A0A523XW25-F1
#
_entry.id   AF-A0A523XW25-F1
#
_cell.length_a   1.000
_cell.length_b   1.000
_cell.length_c   1.000
_cell.angle_alpha   90.00
_cell.angle_beta   90.00
_cell.angle_gamma   90.00
#
_symmetry.space_group_name_H-M   'P 1'
#
loop_
_entity.id
_entity.type
_entity.pdbx_description
1 polymer ?
#
loop_
_entity_poly.entity_id
_entity_poly.type
_entity_poly.pdbx_seq_one_letter_code
_entity_poly.pdbx_strand_id
1 'polypeptide(L)'
;MRFLKAMYSQLASTRLTLVLLIILVVCMLLGTVFPQGGTQEEYLKAFGQVRATWFTRLGLFDVFHSWYFLLVGGIFFLNMVFCSIEGWVSHIRPKPARFKEASTVQWELGGKKSEDMLEALKRKGYRVKEVYAEQGTGSFVAQRGLPSRPVSIIYHFGLALTFVGFVLSALTAFNGEVYIYPGETKKIPRSSPDMTVNRWRSKLGFSPGNVESLSIYLESFDTEYTWYNMKYYPKDWKSAVVLKTNSGLSANKVIE
;
A
#
# COMPACT_ATOMS: atom_id res chain seq x y z
N MET A 1 0.05 14.93 -30.96
CA MET A 1 -1.17 14.55 -30.22
C MET A 1 -1.51 13.04 -30.20
N ARG A 2 -1.25 12.25 -31.25
CA ARG A 2 -1.57 10.80 -31.27
C ARG A 2 -0.77 9.97 -30.26
N PHE A 3 0.52 10.28 -30.07
CA PHE A 3 1.39 9.60 -29.10
C PHE A 3 0.93 9.77 -27.64
N LEU A 4 0.58 10.99 -27.23
CA LEU A 4 0.03 11.28 -25.90
C LEU A 4 -1.26 10.50 -25.60
N LYS A 5 -2.17 10.37 -26.59
CA LYS A 5 -3.38 9.55 -26.45
C LYS A 5 -3.07 8.06 -26.32
N ALA A 6 -2.09 7.55 -27.08
CA ALA A 6 -1.68 6.17 -27.01
C ALA A 6 -1.02 5.85 -25.66
N MET A 7 -0.12 6.71 -25.18
CA MET A 7 0.46 6.59 -23.84
C MET A 7 -0.62 6.60 -22.78
N TYR A 8 -1.53 7.58 -22.80
CA TYR A 8 -2.65 7.65 -21.87
C TYR A 8 -3.48 6.36 -21.86
N SER A 9 -3.81 5.79 -23.03
CA SER A 9 -4.58 4.55 -23.10
C SER A 9 -3.85 3.33 -22.52
N GLN A 10 -2.52 3.29 -22.62
CA GLN A 10 -1.72 2.20 -22.05
C GLN A 10 -1.63 2.37 -20.52
N LEU A 11 -1.40 3.61 -20.08
CA LEU A 11 -1.35 3.99 -18.67
C LEU A 11 -2.72 3.86 -17.97
N ALA A 12 -3.84 3.95 -18.66
CA ALA A 12 -5.17 3.70 -18.09
C ALA A 12 -5.65 2.23 -18.23
N SER A 13 -4.78 1.31 -18.67
CA SER A 13 -5.14 -0.09 -18.91
C SER A 13 -5.08 -0.92 -17.62
N THR A 14 -6.16 -1.68 -17.35
CA THR A 14 -6.22 -2.65 -16.25
C THR A 14 -5.25 -3.83 -16.43
N ARG A 15 -4.95 -4.20 -17.69
CA ARG A 15 -3.97 -5.26 -17.99
C ARG A 15 -2.57 -4.86 -17.54
N LEU A 16 -2.21 -3.60 -17.74
CA LEU A 16 -0.93 -3.07 -17.28
C LEU A 16 -0.86 -3.10 -15.75
N THR A 17 -1.94 -2.71 -15.06
CA THR A 17 -2.04 -2.77 -13.60
C THR A 17 -1.72 -4.16 -13.07
N LEU A 18 -2.32 -5.21 -13.63
CA LEU A 18 -2.14 -6.59 -13.18
C LEU A 18 -0.69 -7.06 -13.37
N VAL A 19 -0.08 -6.75 -14.52
CA VAL A 19 1.32 -7.10 -14.79
C VAL A 19 2.26 -6.41 -13.80
N LEU A 20 2.07 -5.11 -13.58
CA LEU A 20 2.88 -4.34 -12.64
C LEU A 20 2.72 -4.85 -11.20
N LEU A 21 1.49 -5.22 -10.81
CA LEU A 21 1.21 -5.79 -9.49
C LEU A 21 1.95 -7.12 -9.30
N ILE A 22 1.94 -8.00 -10.29
CA ILE A 22 2.67 -9.28 -10.23
C ILE A 22 4.18 -9.04 -10.09
N ILE A 23 4.73 -8.09 -10.85
CA ILE A 23 6.16 -7.74 -10.75
C ILE A 23 6.49 -7.23 -9.34
N LEU A 24 5.66 -6.33 -8.79
CA LEU A 24 5.85 -5.82 -7.42
C LEU A 24 5.79 -6.94 -6.39
N VAL A 25 4.83 -7.86 -6.50
CA VAL A 25 4.72 -9.02 -5.60
C VAL A 25 5.97 -9.88 -5.68
N VAL A 26 6.50 -10.15 -6.87
CA VAL A 26 7.75 -10.90 -7.03
C VAL A 26 8.91 -10.17 -6.35
N CYS A 27 9.04 -8.86 -6.52
CA CYS A 27 10.06 -8.07 -5.82
C CYS A 27 9.90 -8.14 -4.30
N MET A 28 8.67 -8.05 -3.78
CA MET A 28 8.40 -8.16 -2.34
C MET A 28 8.77 -9.54 -1.78
N LEU A 29 8.47 -10.61 -2.53
CA LEU A 29 8.86 -11.97 -2.16
C LEU A 29 10.38 -12.10 -2.10
N LEU A 30 11.10 -11.55 -3.09
CA LEU A 30 12.57 -11.52 -3.06
C LEU A 30 13.09 -10.74 -1.84
N GLY A 31 12.54 -9.56 -1.56
CA GLY A 31 12.90 -8.76 -0.38
C GLY A 31 12.64 -9.48 0.95
N THR A 32 11.68 -10.42 0.98
CA THR A 32 11.39 -11.23 2.18
C THR A 32 12.40 -12.38 2.36
N VAL A 33 12.93 -12.92 1.26
CA VAL A 33 13.89 -14.04 1.28
C VAL A 33 15.29 -13.57 1.71
N PHE A 34 15.69 -12.35 1.33
CA PHE A 34 17.01 -11.81 1.67
C PHE A 34 16.96 -10.97 2.96
N PRO A 35 17.97 -11.08 3.84
CA PRO A 35 18.05 -10.20 5.01
C PRO A 35 18.15 -8.74 4.57
N GLN A 36 17.27 -7.88 5.08
CA GLN A 36 17.20 -6.46 4.75
C GLN A 36 17.81 -5.62 5.89
N GLY A 37 18.47 -4.51 5.56
CA GLY A 37 18.91 -3.51 6.55
C GLY A 37 20.09 -3.91 7.46
N GLY A 38 20.74 -5.04 7.22
CA GLY A 38 22.00 -5.43 7.86
C GLY A 38 23.21 -4.65 7.34
N THR A 39 24.32 -4.78 8.08
CA THR A 39 25.61 -4.17 7.77
C THR A 39 26.36 -4.95 6.68
N GLN A 40 27.30 -4.29 6.01
CA GLN A 40 28.12 -4.94 4.99
C GLN A 40 28.95 -6.10 5.55
N GLU A 41 29.41 -6.03 6.80
CA GLU A 41 30.14 -7.12 7.45
C GLU A 41 29.26 -8.36 7.68
N GLU A 42 28.00 -8.15 8.08
CA GLU A 42 27.04 -9.25 8.27
C GLU A 42 26.75 -9.96 6.95
N TYR A 43 26.56 -9.21 5.87
CA TYR A 43 26.35 -9.81 4.55
C TYR A 43 27.58 -10.55 4.02
N LEU A 44 28.78 -10.01 4.26
CA LEU A 44 30.03 -10.68 3.89
C LEU A 44 30.21 -11.99 4.67
N LYS A 45 29.89 -12.01 5.97
CA LYS A 45 29.93 -13.23 6.80
C LYS A 45 28.89 -14.26 6.36
N ALA A 46 27.68 -13.83 5.99
CA ALA A 46 26.59 -14.73 5.63
C ALA A 46 26.74 -15.33 4.22
N PHE A 47 27.15 -14.54 3.23
CA PHE A 47 27.15 -14.95 1.81
C PHE A 47 28.54 -15.10 1.20
N GLY A 48 29.59 -14.59 1.85
CA GLY A 48 30.95 -14.51 1.30
C GLY A 48 31.13 -13.36 0.30
N GLN A 49 32.39 -12.98 0.07
CA GLN A 49 32.78 -11.77 -0.69
C GLN A 49 32.10 -11.64 -2.06
N VAL A 50 32.16 -12.69 -2.89
CA VAL A 50 31.70 -12.64 -4.29
C VAL A 50 30.19 -12.50 -4.37
N ARG A 51 29.43 -13.34 -3.66
CA ARG A 51 27.96 -13.32 -3.69
C ARG A 51 27.40 -12.05 -3.07
N ALA A 52 27.94 -11.64 -1.91
CA ALA A 52 27.52 -10.40 -1.25
C ALA A 52 27.71 -9.20 -2.18
N THR A 53 28.85 -9.09 -2.89
CA THR A 53 29.08 -7.97 -3.82
C THR A 53 28.06 -7.92 -4.94
N TRP A 54 27.72 -9.06 -5.55
CA TRP A 54 26.71 -9.12 -6.61
C TRP A 54 25.30 -8.80 -6.09
N PHE A 55 24.92 -9.34 -4.94
CA PHE A 55 23.61 -9.09 -4.34
C PHE A 55 23.44 -7.63 -3.91
N THR A 56 24.50 -7.00 -3.39
CA THR A 56 24.51 -5.56 -3.11
C THR A 56 24.34 -4.75 -4.40
N ARG A 57 25.05 -5.10 -5.49
CA ARG A 57 24.91 -4.39 -6.78
C ARG A 57 23.52 -4.51 -7.40
N LEU A 58 22.89 -5.67 -7.24
CA LEU A 58 21.50 -5.90 -7.67
C LEU A 58 20.48 -5.29 -6.71
N GLY A 59 20.90 -4.76 -5.56
CA GLY A 59 20.00 -4.17 -4.56
C GLY A 59 19.11 -5.22 -3.86
N LEU A 60 19.56 -6.46 -3.71
CA LEU A 60 18.76 -7.53 -3.07
C LEU A 60 18.70 -7.41 -1.54
N PHE A 61 19.68 -6.74 -0.93
CA PHE A 61 19.69 -6.45 0.52
C PHE A 61 18.93 -5.18 0.90
N ASP A 62 18.45 -4.43 -0.11
CA ASP A 62 17.62 -3.25 0.06
C ASP A 62 16.65 -3.09 -1.13
N VAL A 63 15.80 -4.11 -1.32
CA VAL A 63 14.92 -4.20 -2.49
C VAL A 63 13.92 -3.04 -2.52
N PHE A 64 13.43 -2.63 -1.35
CA PHE A 64 12.38 -1.61 -1.23
C PHE A 64 12.84 -0.19 -1.62
N HIS A 65 14.15 0.09 -1.56
CA HIS A 65 14.73 1.35 -2.02
C HIS A 65 15.46 1.22 -3.36
N SER A 66 15.45 0.04 -3.97
CA SER A 66 16.07 -0.18 -5.27
C SER A 66 15.37 0.60 -6.39
N TRP A 67 16.15 1.02 -7.40
CA TRP A 67 15.64 1.83 -8.51
C TRP A 67 14.52 1.12 -9.29
N TYR A 68 14.59 -0.20 -9.46
CA TYR A 68 13.60 -0.97 -10.21
C TYR A 68 12.29 -1.09 -9.44
N PHE A 69 12.34 -1.30 -8.11
CA PHE A 69 11.14 -1.37 -7.27
C PHE A 69 10.42 -0.01 -7.26
N LEU A 70 11.17 1.07 -7.08
CA LEU A 70 10.62 2.43 -7.10
C LEU A 70 10.06 2.81 -8.47
N LEU A 71 10.72 2.41 -9.56
CA LEU A 71 10.26 2.69 -10.92
C LEU A 71 8.96 1.94 -11.22
N VAL A 72 8.90 0.63 -10.97
CA VAL A 72 7.69 -0.18 -11.18
C VAL A 72 6.55 0.32 -10.29
N GLY A 73 6.83 0.61 -9.02
CA GLY A 73 5.87 1.19 -8.09
C GLY A 73 5.35 2.56 -8.53
N GLY A 74 6.22 3.41 -9.06
CA GLY A 74 5.86 4.71 -9.62
C GLY A 74 4.97 4.62 -10.84
N ILE A 75 5.27 3.71 -11.78
CA ILE A 75 4.42 3.46 -12.95
C ILE A 75 3.07 2.86 -12.51
N PHE A 76 3.08 1.93 -11.57
CA PHE A 76 1.86 1.34 -11.01
C PHE A 76 0.96 2.40 -10.38
N PHE A 77 1.54 3.31 -9.59
CA PHE A 77 0.82 4.41 -9.00
C PHE A 77 0.21 5.33 -10.07
N LEU A 78 1.00 5.71 -11.07
CA LEU A 78 0.53 6.56 -12.15
C LEU A 78 -0.62 5.90 -12.93
N ASN A 79 -0.51 4.60 -13.20
CA ASN A 79 -1.56 3.81 -13.83
C ASN A 79 -2.85 3.80 -12.99
N MET A 80 -2.75 3.59 -11.68
CA MET A 80 -3.89 3.65 -10.76
C MET A 80 -4.59 5.03 -10.79
N VAL A 81 -3.82 6.13 -10.82
CA VAL A 81 -4.37 7.49 -10.91
C VAL A 81 -5.17 7.65 -12.21
N PHE A 82 -4.60 7.23 -13.35
CA PHE A 82 -5.28 7.32 -14.64
C PHE A 82 -6.54 6.45 -14.71
N CYS A 83 -6.49 5.21 -14.22
CA CYS A 83 -7.67 4.34 -14.13
C CYS A 83 -8.76 4.94 -13.22
N SER A 84 -8.38 5.59 -12.13
CA SER A 84 -9.33 6.26 -11.22
C SER A 84 -10.03 7.44 -11.91
N ILE A 85 -9.28 8.25 -12.68
CA ILE A 85 -9.82 9.36 -13.47
C ILE A 85 -10.80 8.83 -14.52
N GLU A 86 -10.45 7.79 -15.27
CA GLU A 86 -11.35 7.20 -16.27
C GLU A 86 -12.64 6.64 -15.63
N GLY A 87 -12.52 5.99 -14.48
CA GLY A 87 -13.66 5.50 -13.71
C GLY A 87 -14.62 6.62 -13.29
N TRP A 88 -14.07 7.74 -12.81
CA TRP A 88 -14.86 8.93 -12.46
C TRP A 88 -15.53 9.57 -13.67
N VAL A 89 -14.80 9.74 -14.78
CA VAL A 89 -15.36 10.30 -16.02
C VAL A 89 -16.47 9.41 -16.57
N SER A 90 -16.31 8.09 -16.52
CA SER A 90 -17.36 7.13 -16.94
C SER A 90 -18.60 7.16 -16.05
N HIS A 91 -18.48 7.58 -14.78
CA HIS A 91 -19.61 7.73 -13.89
C HIS A 91 -20.45 8.96 -14.26
N ILE A 92 -19.78 10.09 -14.53
CA ILE A 92 -20.43 11.37 -14.88
C ILE A 92 -20.99 11.33 -16.32
N ARG A 93 -20.30 10.66 -17.25
CA ARG A 93 -20.72 10.50 -18.64
C ARG A 93 -20.86 9.02 -18.96
N PRO A 94 -21.99 8.38 -18.56
CA PRO A 94 -22.20 6.97 -18.81
C PRO A 94 -22.25 6.72 -20.32
N LYS A 95 -21.23 6.03 -20.84
CA LYS A 95 -21.29 5.51 -22.21
C LYS A 95 -22.39 4.44 -22.28
N PRO A 96 -23.16 4.35 -23.38
CA PRO A 96 -24.10 3.27 -23.58
C PRO A 96 -23.35 1.95 -23.43
N ALA A 97 -23.96 1.00 -22.72
CA ALA A 97 -23.35 -0.30 -22.45
C ALA A 97 -23.20 -1.05 -23.78
N ARG A 98 -22.06 -0.90 -24.44
CA ARG A 98 -21.62 -1.82 -25.49
C ARG A 98 -21.19 -3.09 -24.78
N PHE A 99 -22.10 -4.06 -24.71
CA PHE A 99 -21.72 -5.44 -24.43
C PHE A 99 -20.76 -5.88 -25.53
N LYS A 100 -19.45 -5.76 -25.28
CA LYS A 100 -18.42 -6.35 -26.14
C LYS A 100 -18.59 -7.86 -26.03
N GLU A 101 -19.20 -8.47 -27.04
CA GLU A 101 -19.03 -9.86 -27.51
C GLU A 101 -18.61 -10.90 -26.45
N ALA A 102 -19.16 -10.83 -25.25
CA ALA A 102 -19.06 -11.92 -24.29
C ALA A 102 -20.07 -12.94 -24.79
N SER A 103 -19.62 -14.18 -25.03
CA SER A 103 -20.39 -15.38 -25.39
C SER A 103 -21.90 -15.15 -25.34
N THR A 104 -22.42 -14.50 -26.38
CA THR A 104 -23.81 -14.07 -26.37
C THR A 104 -24.59 -15.29 -26.79
N VAL A 105 -25.09 -16.03 -25.80
CA VAL A 105 -26.04 -17.10 -26.07
C VAL A 105 -27.33 -16.41 -26.49
N GLN A 106 -27.54 -16.35 -27.80
CA GLN A 106 -28.81 -15.90 -28.34
C GLN A 106 -29.81 -17.05 -28.17
N TRP A 107 -30.91 -16.76 -27.48
CA TRP A 107 -31.98 -17.71 -27.28
C TRP A 107 -33.28 -17.03 -27.67
N GLU A 108 -33.96 -17.58 -28.67
CA GLU A 108 -35.29 -17.11 -29.06
C GLU A 108 -36.30 -17.63 -28.05
N LEU A 109 -36.85 -16.73 -27.25
CA LEU A 109 -37.94 -17.05 -26.34
C LEU A 109 -39.25 -17.10 -27.14
N GLY A 110 -39.73 -18.30 -27.41
CA GLY A 110 -41.02 -18.51 -28.06
C GLY A 110 -42.18 -17.89 -27.27
N GLY A 111 -42.78 -16.85 -27.84
CA GLY A 111 -44.18 -16.45 -27.63
C GLY A 111 -44.64 -15.94 -26.26
N LYS A 112 -43.78 -15.83 -25.22
CA LYS A 112 -44.20 -15.24 -23.94
C LYS A 112 -44.19 -13.71 -24.00
N LYS A 113 -45.24 -13.07 -23.47
CA LYS A 113 -45.32 -11.60 -23.34
C LYS A 113 -44.10 -11.07 -22.58
N SER A 114 -43.50 -10.00 -23.09
CA SER A 114 -42.35 -9.29 -22.50
C SER A 114 -42.54 -8.98 -21.01
N GLU A 115 -43.77 -8.63 -20.62
CA GLU A 115 -44.14 -8.25 -19.25
C GLU A 115 -44.03 -9.42 -18.25
N ASP A 116 -44.45 -10.64 -18.63
CA ASP A 116 -44.35 -11.82 -17.77
C ASP A 116 -42.89 -12.22 -17.49
N MET A 117 -42.02 -12.00 -18.47
CA MET A 117 -40.59 -12.25 -18.32
C MET A 117 -39.92 -11.23 -17.39
N LEU A 118 -40.30 -9.96 -17.50
CA LEU A 118 -39.84 -8.89 -16.61
C LEU A 118 -40.19 -9.18 -15.14
N GLU A 119 -41.42 -9.59 -14.87
CA GLU A 119 -41.84 -9.96 -13.52
C GLU A 119 -41.13 -11.21 -13.01
N ALA A 120 -40.98 -12.24 -13.85
CA ALA A 120 -40.24 -13.46 -13.48
C ALA A 120 -38.78 -13.16 -13.12
N LEU A 121 -38.13 -12.25 -13.85
CA LEU A 121 -36.76 -11.80 -13.57
C LEU A 121 -36.70 -11.00 -12.26
N LYS A 122 -37.64 -10.07 -12.03
CA LYS A 122 -37.73 -9.32 -10.77
C LYS A 122 -37.94 -10.26 -9.57
N ARG A 123 -38.83 -11.26 -9.67
CA ARG A 123 -39.07 -12.28 -8.64
C ARG A 123 -37.82 -13.12 -8.34
N LYS A 124 -36.99 -13.39 -9.35
CA LYS A 124 -35.69 -14.06 -9.18
C LYS A 124 -34.58 -13.14 -8.65
N GLY A 125 -34.89 -11.88 -8.32
CA GLY A 125 -33.96 -10.92 -7.73
C GLY A 125 -33.09 -10.18 -8.74
N TYR A 126 -33.46 -10.15 -10.03
CA TYR A 126 -32.77 -9.35 -11.04
C TYR A 126 -33.27 -7.90 -11.02
N ARG A 127 -32.34 -6.95 -11.08
CA ARG A 127 -32.62 -5.54 -11.37
C ARG A 127 -32.72 -5.36 -12.87
N VAL A 128 -33.92 -5.03 -13.35
CA VAL A 128 -34.18 -4.83 -14.78
C VAL A 128 -34.24 -3.34 -15.11
N LYS A 129 -33.51 -2.92 -16.15
CA LYS A 129 -33.59 -1.58 -16.75
C LYS A 129 -34.02 -1.69 -18.20
N GLU A 130 -34.99 -0.88 -18.59
CA GLU A 130 -35.38 -0.73 -19.99
C GLU A 130 -34.34 0.12 -20.72
N VAL A 131 -33.86 -0.39 -21.84
CA VAL A 131 -32.98 0.33 -22.77
C VAL A 131 -33.73 0.37 -24.09
N TYR A 132 -34.41 1.48 -24.34
CA TYR A 132 -35.05 1.70 -25.64
C TYR A 132 -33.93 1.80 -26.69
N ALA A 133 -33.89 0.86 -27.63
CA ALA A 133 -33.09 1.03 -28.83
C ALA A 133 -33.75 2.09 -29.70
N GLU A 134 -32.96 2.95 -30.35
CA GLU A 134 -33.45 4.00 -31.27
C GLU A 134 -34.30 3.46 -32.43
N GLN A 135 -34.38 2.14 -32.62
CA GLN A 135 -35.12 1.46 -33.69
C GLN A 135 -36.41 0.75 -33.24
N GLY A 136 -37.03 1.16 -32.13
CA GLY A 136 -38.37 0.67 -31.74
C GLY A 136 -38.42 -0.78 -31.21
N THR A 137 -37.26 -1.45 -31.10
CA THR A 137 -37.12 -2.71 -30.38
C THR A 137 -36.80 -2.41 -28.90
N GLY A 138 -37.76 -2.68 -28.02
CA GLY A 138 -37.56 -2.57 -26.58
C GLY A 138 -36.55 -3.62 -26.12
N SER A 139 -35.36 -3.18 -25.68
CA SER A 139 -34.37 -4.07 -25.08
C SER A 139 -34.36 -3.88 -23.57
N PHE A 140 -34.16 -4.95 -22.80
CA PHE A 140 -34.11 -4.89 -21.35
C PHE A 140 -32.79 -5.49 -20.87
N VAL A 141 -32.15 -4.81 -19.92
CA VAL A 141 -30.93 -5.30 -19.26
C VAL A 141 -31.31 -5.76 -17.86
N ALA A 142 -31.15 -7.05 -17.59
CA ALA A 142 -31.38 -7.64 -16.27
C ALA A 142 -30.05 -8.04 -15.62
N GLN A 143 -29.75 -7.47 -14.44
CA GLN A 143 -28.53 -7.78 -13.68
C GLN A 143 -28.89 -8.22 -12.27
N ARG A 144 -28.31 -9.34 -11.81
CA ARG A 144 -28.40 -9.81 -10.42
C ARG A 144 -27.03 -9.69 -9.75
N GLY A 145 -27.01 -9.34 -8.47
CA GLY A 145 -25.79 -9.18 -7.68
C GLY A 145 -25.34 -7.73 -7.51
N LEU A 146 -24.09 -7.55 -7.07
CA LEU A 146 -23.54 -6.22 -6.80
C LEU A 146 -23.36 -5.41 -8.10
N PRO A 147 -23.82 -4.14 -8.14
CA PRO A 147 -23.59 -3.29 -9.28
C PRO A 147 -22.08 -2.99 -9.41
N SER A 148 -21.50 -3.31 -10.56
CA SER A 148 -20.06 -3.18 -10.82
C SER A 148 -19.54 -1.74 -10.72
N ARG A 149 -20.37 -0.75 -11.06
CA ARG A 149 -19.99 0.68 -11.08
C ARG A 149 -19.62 1.25 -9.70
N PRO A 150 -20.50 1.25 -8.67
CA PRO A 150 -20.14 1.77 -7.34
C PRO A 150 -19.07 0.92 -6.64
N VAL A 151 -19.05 -0.40 -6.85
CA VAL A 151 -18.00 -1.26 -6.30
C VAL A 151 -16.63 -0.85 -6.83
N SER A 152 -16.52 -0.60 -8.14
CA SER A 152 -15.29 -0.11 -8.75
C SER A 152 -14.86 1.23 -8.15
N ILE A 153 -15.78 2.17 -7.93
CA ILE A 153 -15.46 3.50 -7.37
C ILE A 153 -14.96 3.39 -5.93
N ILE A 154 -15.65 2.61 -5.09
CA ILE A 154 -15.26 2.38 -3.70
C ILE A 154 -13.87 1.74 -3.63
N TYR A 155 -13.60 0.76 -4.50
CA TYR A 155 -12.30 0.09 -4.56
C TYR A 155 -11.17 1.09 -4.89
N HIS A 156 -11.34 1.89 -5.95
CA HIS A 156 -10.32 2.87 -6.34
C HIS A 156 -10.14 3.95 -5.27
N PHE A 157 -11.23 4.40 -4.63
CA PHE A 157 -11.14 5.36 -3.54
C PHE A 157 -10.39 4.79 -2.33
N GLY A 158 -10.72 3.56 -1.90
CA GLY A 158 -10.02 2.89 -0.81
C GLY A 158 -8.53 2.71 -1.11
N LEU A 159 -8.21 2.25 -2.33
CA LEU A 159 -6.81 2.09 -2.76
C LEU A 159 -6.06 3.42 -2.79
N ALA A 160 -6.68 4.49 -3.29
CA ALA A 160 -6.10 5.83 -3.28
C ALA A 160 -5.85 6.34 -1.86
N LEU A 161 -6.80 6.12 -0.93
CA LEU A 161 -6.66 6.50 0.47
C LEU A 161 -5.51 5.76 1.15
N THR A 162 -5.43 4.43 0.97
CA THR A 162 -4.32 3.62 1.47
C THR A 162 -2.98 4.11 0.93
N PHE A 163 -2.91 4.43 -0.36
CA PHE A 163 -1.68 4.92 -0.97
C PHE A 163 -1.25 6.29 -0.42
N VAL A 164 -2.20 7.22 -0.25
CA VAL A 164 -1.94 8.52 0.38
C VAL A 164 -1.39 8.32 1.80
N GLY A 165 -2.00 7.42 2.57
CA GLY A 165 -1.50 7.03 3.89
C GLY A 165 -0.07 6.51 3.84
N PHE A 166 0.22 5.59 2.92
CA PHE A 166 1.57 5.04 2.73
C PHE A 166 2.60 6.13 2.39
N VAL A 167 2.30 7.04 1.47
CA VAL A 167 3.20 8.15 1.11
C VAL A 167 3.42 9.08 2.30
N LEU A 168 2.36 9.45 3.02
CA LEU A 168 2.50 10.28 4.21
C LEU A 168 3.37 9.60 5.28
N SER A 169 3.16 8.31 5.51
CA SER A 169 4.00 7.52 6.41
C SER A 169 5.45 7.48 5.93
N ALA A 170 5.71 7.21 4.65
CA ALA A 170 7.07 7.19 4.10
C ALA A 170 7.77 8.56 4.16
N LEU A 171 7.03 9.66 4.02
CA LEU A 171 7.56 11.02 4.10
C LEU A 171 7.85 11.47 5.53
N THR A 172 7.08 10.97 6.51
CA THR A 172 7.17 11.37 7.91
C THR A 172 7.89 10.37 8.80
N ALA A 173 8.13 9.14 8.34
CA ALA A 173 8.89 8.16 9.10
C ALA A 173 10.37 8.58 9.22
N PHE A 174 10.92 8.30 10.39
CA PHE A 174 12.36 8.26 10.63
C PHE A 174 12.65 7.14 11.62
N ASN A 175 13.78 6.47 11.44
CA ASN A 175 14.26 5.44 12.34
C ASN A 175 15.48 5.97 13.09
N GLY A 176 15.63 5.59 14.35
CA GLY A 176 16.77 5.95 15.16
C GLY A 176 16.92 4.98 16.33
N GLU A 177 18.16 4.73 16.71
CA GLU A 177 18.49 3.90 17.87
C GLU A 177 18.93 4.80 19.02
N VAL A 178 18.44 4.51 20.21
CA VAL A 178 18.80 5.24 21.42
C VAL A 178 19.14 4.22 22.51
N TYR A 179 20.42 4.17 22.88
CA TYR A 179 20.89 3.41 24.03
C TYR A 179 20.58 4.19 25.31
N ILE A 180 19.95 3.60 26.31
CA ILE A 180 19.65 4.27 27.59
C ILE A 180 20.12 3.38 28.74
N TYR A 181 20.77 3.96 29.74
CA TYR A 181 21.23 3.24 30.92
C TYR A 181 20.26 3.41 32.10
N PRO A 182 20.22 2.47 33.08
CA PRO A 182 19.41 2.63 34.28
C PRO A 182 19.75 3.92 35.03
N GLY A 183 18.73 4.67 35.44
CA GLY A 183 18.87 5.99 36.05
C GLY A 183 19.11 7.14 35.06
N GLU A 184 19.21 6.86 33.75
CA GLU A 184 19.38 7.88 32.71
C GLU A 184 18.02 8.33 32.15
N THR A 185 17.89 9.63 31.88
CA THR A 185 16.77 10.20 31.08
C THR A 185 17.28 10.58 29.71
N LYS A 186 16.67 10.05 28.64
CA LYS A 186 16.94 10.48 27.25
C LYS A 186 15.73 11.11 26.60
N LYS A 187 15.97 12.20 25.89
CA LYS A 187 14.97 12.91 25.09
C LYS A 187 14.96 12.33 23.67
N ILE A 188 13.82 11.78 23.28
CA ILE A 188 13.55 11.30 21.92
C ILE A 188 12.78 12.40 21.19
N PRO A 189 13.36 13.00 20.13
CA PRO A 189 12.65 13.98 19.34
C PRO A 189 11.49 13.29 18.59
N ARG A 190 10.31 13.92 18.50
CA ARG A 190 9.19 13.40 17.67
C ARG A 190 9.32 13.82 16.20
N SER A 191 10.32 14.63 15.87
CA SER A 191 10.64 15.07 14.52
C SER A 191 12.14 15.09 14.36
N SER A 192 12.64 14.47 13.30
CA SER A 192 14.05 14.49 12.93
C SER A 192 14.26 15.30 11.64
N PRO A 193 15.38 16.04 11.51
CA PRO A 193 15.84 16.55 10.21
C PRO A 193 15.94 15.46 9.14
N ASP A 194 16.13 14.20 9.54
CA ASP A 194 16.28 13.05 8.64
C ASP A 194 14.96 12.59 8.01
N MET A 195 13.81 13.04 8.53
CA MET A 195 12.51 12.78 7.89
C MET A 195 12.54 13.34 6.47
N THR A 196 12.05 12.57 5.50
CA THR A 196 12.05 12.97 4.08
C THR A 196 11.34 14.30 3.85
N VAL A 197 10.22 14.53 4.55
CA VAL A 197 9.49 15.80 4.50
C VAL A 197 10.33 16.97 5.00
N ASN A 198 11.12 16.79 6.06
CA ASN A 198 11.94 17.85 6.64
C ASN A 198 13.17 18.15 5.76
N ARG A 199 13.78 17.13 5.14
CA ARG A 199 14.84 17.31 4.14
C ARG A 199 14.37 18.10 2.92
N TRP A 200 13.12 17.91 2.50
CA TRP A 200 12.56 18.64 1.38
C TRP A 200 12.17 20.07 1.77
N ARG A 201 11.58 20.25 2.96
CA ARG A 201 11.26 21.57 3.53
C ARG A 201 12.50 22.42 3.77
N SER A 202 13.60 21.84 4.25
CA SER A 202 14.85 22.55 4.46
C SER A 202 15.46 23.03 3.15
N LYS A 203 15.37 22.24 2.07
CA LYS A 203 15.74 22.69 0.71
C LYS A 203 14.92 23.88 0.21
N LEU A 204 13.67 24.02 0.67
CA LEU A 204 12.79 25.16 0.39
C LEU A 204 12.97 26.32 1.37
N GLY A 205 13.96 26.27 2.26
CA GLY A 205 14.25 27.34 3.23
C GLY A 205 13.38 27.31 4.50
N PHE A 206 12.57 26.27 4.70
CA PHE A 206 11.78 26.10 5.92
C PHE A 206 12.58 25.33 6.98
N SER A 207 12.75 25.91 8.16
CA SER A 207 13.29 25.19 9.31
C SER A 207 12.20 24.35 9.97
N PRO A 208 12.51 23.11 10.42
CA PRO A 208 11.57 22.34 11.23
C PRO A 208 11.27 23.12 12.52
N GLY A 209 9.98 23.33 12.81
CA GLY A 209 9.56 23.96 14.05
C GLY A 209 9.99 23.13 15.27
N ASN A 210 10.02 23.76 16.44
CA ASN A 210 10.37 23.06 17.68
C ASN A 210 9.28 22.01 17.98
N VAL A 211 9.59 20.73 17.83
CA VAL A 211 8.62 19.64 18.03
C VAL A 211 8.78 19.08 19.44
N GLU A 212 7.65 18.76 20.08
CA GLU A 212 7.62 18.18 21.42
C GLU A 212 8.52 16.93 21.47
N SER A 213 9.47 16.90 22.39
CA SER A 213 10.32 15.73 22.66
C SER A 213 9.64 14.83 23.69
N LEU A 214 9.70 13.53 23.49
CA LEU A 214 9.34 12.54 24.51
C LEU A 214 10.55 12.30 25.42
N SER A 215 10.41 12.40 26.73
CA SER A 215 11.48 12.01 27.65
C SER A 215 11.24 10.59 28.14
N ILE A 216 12.19 9.70 27.92
CA ILE A 216 12.15 8.33 28.42
C ILE A 216 13.14 8.24 29.57
N TYR A 217 12.69 7.70 30.70
CA TYR A 217 13.50 7.37 31.86
C TYR A 217 13.48 5.87 32.10
N LEU A 218 14.66 5.26 32.19
CA LEU A 218 14.79 3.85 32.54
C LEU A 218 15.03 3.76 34.05
N GLU A 219 14.05 3.23 34.78
CA GLU A 219 14.13 3.14 36.25
C GLU A 219 15.03 2.01 36.70
N SER A 220 14.77 0.80 36.19
CA SER A 220 15.60 -0.38 36.42
C SER A 220 15.63 -1.26 35.18
N PHE A 221 16.71 -2.02 35.04
CA PHE A 221 16.90 -3.02 34.00
C PHE A 221 17.50 -4.26 34.65
N ASP A 222 16.66 -5.27 34.84
CA ASP A 222 17.02 -6.54 35.46
C ASP A 222 17.12 -7.61 34.37
N THR A 223 18.23 -8.33 34.33
CA THR A 223 18.47 -9.41 33.35
C THR A 223 18.97 -10.64 34.06
N GLU A 224 18.27 -11.76 33.87
CA GLU A 224 18.77 -13.07 34.29
C GLU A 224 19.58 -13.68 33.15
N TYR A 225 20.75 -14.23 33.46
CA TYR A 225 21.58 -14.93 32.47
C TYR A 225 21.49 -16.43 32.69
N THR A 226 21.32 -17.18 31.60
CA THR A 226 21.49 -18.63 31.56
C THR A 226 22.79 -18.99 30.88
N TRP A 227 23.43 -20.06 31.35
CA TRP A 227 24.65 -20.57 30.74
C TRP A 227 24.30 -21.69 29.75
N TYR A 228 24.62 -21.48 28.47
CA TYR A 228 24.36 -22.46 27.42
C TYR A 228 25.48 -22.43 26.37
N ASN A 229 25.95 -23.60 25.92
CA ASN A 229 26.98 -23.74 24.88
C ASN A 229 28.21 -22.81 25.08
N MET A 230 28.76 -22.79 26.30
CA MET A 230 29.94 -21.99 26.68
C MET A 230 29.77 -20.47 26.54
N LYS A 231 28.54 -19.95 26.44
CA LYS A 231 28.24 -18.51 26.46
C LYS A 231 27.09 -18.20 27.42
N TYR A 232 27.12 -17.01 28.00
CA TYR A 232 25.97 -16.48 28.74
C TYR A 232 24.95 -15.92 27.74
N TYR A 233 23.70 -16.34 27.89
CA TYR A 233 22.57 -15.82 27.14
C TYR A 233 21.57 -15.20 28.12
N PRO A 234 21.00 -14.02 27.83
CA PRO A 234 19.91 -13.48 28.62
C PRO A 234 18.71 -14.44 28.54
N LYS A 235 18.19 -14.85 29.69
CA LYS A 235 17.07 -15.79 29.83
C LYS A 235 15.73 -15.05 29.82
N ASP A 236 15.64 -13.98 30.61
CA ASP A 236 14.52 -13.04 30.66
C ASP A 236 15.10 -11.63 30.82
N TRP A 237 14.47 -10.66 30.15
CA TRP A 237 14.69 -9.24 30.40
C TRP A 237 13.45 -8.69 31.10
N LYS A 238 13.62 -7.99 32.22
CA LYS A 238 12.55 -7.21 32.83
C LYS A 238 13.02 -5.77 32.92
N SER A 239 12.28 -4.87 32.29
CA SER A 239 12.62 -3.45 32.31
C SER A 239 11.44 -2.60 32.72
N ALA A 240 11.67 -1.68 33.66
CA ALA A 240 10.67 -0.70 34.10
C ALA A 240 10.98 0.64 33.41
N VAL A 241 10.13 1.01 32.46
CA VAL A 241 10.29 2.24 31.67
C VAL A 241 9.23 3.25 32.07
N VAL A 242 9.67 4.43 32.51
CA VAL A 242 8.80 5.57 32.78
C VAL A 242 8.86 6.53 31.60
N LEU A 243 7.74 6.69 30.92
CA LEU A 243 7.56 7.65 29.85
C LEU A 243 7.04 8.96 30.42
N LYS A 244 7.78 10.06 30.26
CA LYS A 244 7.36 11.41 30.64
C LYS A 244 7.27 12.30 29.40
N THR A 245 6.10 12.85 29.11
CA THR A 245 5.96 13.89 28.09
C THR A 245 6.18 15.28 28.71
N ASN A 246 6.60 16.26 27.91
CA ASN A 246 6.73 17.64 28.38
C ASN A 246 5.39 18.27 28.79
N SER A 247 4.27 17.69 28.34
CA SER A 247 2.89 17.98 28.76
C SER A 247 2.53 17.46 30.18
N GLY A 248 3.48 16.84 30.89
CA GLY A 248 3.30 16.38 32.28
C GLY A 248 2.64 15.02 32.43
N LEU A 249 2.33 14.32 31.34
CA LEU A 249 1.81 12.95 31.39
C LEU A 249 2.96 11.99 31.66
N SER A 250 2.84 11.22 32.75
CA SER A 250 3.76 10.14 33.11
C SER A 250 3.04 8.81 33.02
N ALA A 251 3.57 7.87 32.25
CA ALA A 251 3.10 6.50 32.17
C ALA A 251 4.24 5.55 32.57
N ASN A 252 3.98 4.64 33.50
CA ASN A 252 4.92 3.57 33.85
C ASN A 252 4.51 2.29 33.11
N LYS A 253 5.46 1.68 32.40
CA LYS A 253 5.26 0.41 31.70
C LYS A 253 6.40 -0.54 32.05
N VAL A 254 6.03 -1.69 32.61
CA VAL A 254 6.94 -2.83 32.71
C VAL A 254 6.92 -3.56 31.36
N ILE A 255 8.10 -3.76 30.79
CA ILE A 255 8.30 -4.53 29.56
C ILE A 255 8.93 -5.85 29.98
N GLU A 256 8.18 -6.92 29.76
CA GLU A 256 8.60 -8.33 29.84
C GLU A 256 8.89 -8.85 28.42
#